data_AF-A0A960J099-F1
#
_entry.id   AF-A0A960J099-F1
#
_cell.length_a   1.000
_cell.length_b   1.000
_cell.length_c   1.000
_cell.angle_alpha   90.00
_cell.angle_beta   90.00
_cell.angle_gamma   90.00
#
_symmetry.space_group_name_H-M   'P 1'
#
loop_
_entity.id
_entity.type
_entity.pdbx_description
1 polymer ?
#
loop_
_entity_poly.entity_id
_entity_poly.type
_entity_poly.pdbx_seq_one_letter_code
_entity_poly.pdbx_strand_id
1 'polypeptide(L)' 'MSAAAPITRDDLESKFREIQGEVDEAGETARNYALIAGVVVVAAVAAAAFYFGRRRGKLQKTVVEIRRV' A
#
# COMPACT_ATOMS: atom_id res chain seq x y z
N MET A 1 -28.78 -43.85 -1.45
CA MET A 1 -28.24 -43.03 -2.55
C MET A 1 -29.10 -41.78 -2.62
N SER A 2 -28.59 -40.63 -2.17
CA SER A 2 -29.38 -39.39 -2.17
C SER A 2 -29.51 -38.91 -3.61
N ALA A 3 -30.73 -38.89 -4.15
CA ALA A 3 -31.00 -38.30 -5.45
C ALA A 3 -30.84 -36.78 -5.29
N ALA A 4 -29.73 -36.22 -5.77
CA ALA A 4 -29.54 -34.78 -5.78
C ALA A 4 -30.65 -34.17 -6.65
N ALA A 5 -31.45 -33.29 -6.05
CA ALA A 5 -32.46 -32.52 -6.77
C ALA A 5 -31.80 -31.76 -7.94
N PRO A 6 -32.52 -31.55 -9.06
CA PRO A 6 -31.97 -30.81 -10.20
C PRO A 6 -31.54 -29.41 -9.76
N ILE A 7 -30.31 -29.03 -10.10
CA ILE A 7 -29.76 -27.71 -9.81
C ILE A 7 -30.64 -26.66 -10.48
N THR A 8 -31.15 -25.73 -9.68
CA THR A 8 -31.99 -24.62 -10.14
C THR A 8 -31.15 -23.36 -10.38
N ARG A 9 -31.75 -22.36 -11.03
CA ARG A 9 -31.10 -21.06 -11.22
C ARG A 9 -30.79 -20.38 -9.89
N ASP A 10 -31.68 -20.52 -8.92
CA ASP A 10 -31.53 -19.92 -7.59
C ASP A 10 -30.32 -20.53 -6.84
N ASP A 11 -30.06 -21.83 -7.02
CA ASP A 11 -28.89 -22.50 -6.45
C ASP A 11 -27.58 -21.93 -7.01
N LEU A 12 -27.53 -21.66 -8.32
CA LEU A 12 -26.38 -21.06 -8.99
C LEU A 12 -26.17 -19.61 -8.55
N GLU A 13 -27.25 -18.84 -8.47
CA GLU A 13 -27.20 -17.44 -8.06
C GLU A 13 -26.76 -17.29 -6.60
N SER A 14 -27.28 -18.15 -5.72
CA SER A 14 -26.86 -18.23 -4.32
C SER A 14 -25.35 -18.49 -4.21
N LYS A 15 -24.84 -19.49 -4.94
CA LYS A 15 -23.41 -19.82 -4.96
C LYS A 15 -22.54 -18.74 -5.59
N PHE A 16 -23.02 -18.08 -6.64
CA PHE A 16 -22.31 -16.96 -7.24
C PHE A 16 -22.19 -15.77 -6.28
N ARG A 17 -23.26 -15.43 -5.55
CA ARG A 17 -23.24 -14.34 -4.56
C ARG A 17 -22.32 -14.66 -3.39
N GLU A 18 -22.30 -15.91 -2.93
CA GLU A 18 -21.38 -16.38 -1.88
C GLU A 18 -19.92 -16.16 -2.30
N ILE A 19 -19.54 -16.63 -3.50
CA ILE A 19 -18.17 -16.48 -4.02
C ILE A 19 -17.84 -15.01 -4.30
N GLN A 20 -18.79 -14.23 -4.83
CA GLN A 20 -18.57 -12.82 -5.13
C GLN A 20 -18.29 -12.00 -3.88
N GLY A 21 -19.02 -12.25 -2.77
CA GLY A 21 -18.76 -11.59 -1.50
C GLY A 21 -17.34 -11.83 -0.97
N GLU A 22 -16.84 -13.06 -1.06
CA GLU A 22 -15.47 -13.41 -0.66
C GLU A 22 -14.42 -12.73 -1.56
N VAL A 23 -14.67 -12.67 -2.86
CA VAL A 23 -13.77 -12.00 -3.83
C VAL A 23 -13.74 -10.50 -3.62
N ASP A 24 -14.90 -9.88 -3.35
CA ASP A 24 -14.98 -8.44 -3.08
C ASP A 24 -14.24 -8.08 -1.78
N GLU A 25 -14.41 -8.87 -0.71
CA GLU A 25 -13.70 -8.68 0.57
C GLU A 25 -12.18 -8.86 0.41
N ALA A 26 -11.75 -9.89 -0.33
CA ALA A 26 -10.34 -10.11 -0.65
C ALA A 26 -9.77 -8.96 -1.51
N GLY A 27 -10.54 -8.47 -2.47
CA GLY A 27 -10.19 -7.33 -3.33
C GLY A 27 -10.03 -6.03 -2.54
N GLU A 28 -10.96 -5.74 -1.64
CA GLU A 28 -10.91 -4.56 -0.76
C GLU A 28 -9.70 -4.62 0.18
N THR A 29 -9.47 -5.80 0.78
CA THR A 29 -8.30 -6.05 1.63
C THR A 29 -6.99 -5.85 0.88
N ALA A 30 -6.85 -6.43 -0.32
CA ALA A 30 -5.67 -6.28 -1.16
C ALA A 30 -5.43 -4.82 -1.56
N ARG A 31 -6.49 -4.08 -1.90
CA ARG A 31 -6.41 -2.65 -2.22
C ARG A 31 -5.94 -1.82 -1.03
N ASN A 32 -6.46 -2.09 0.17
CA ASN A 32 -6.03 -1.42 1.40
C ASN A 32 -4.55 -1.69 1.70
N TYR A 33 -4.09 -2.94 1.59
CA TYR A 33 -2.68 -3.27 1.76
C TYR A 33 -1.79 -2.57 0.73
N ALA A 34 -2.20 -2.52 -0.54
CA ALA A 34 -1.46 -1.84 -1.59
C ALA A 34 -1.33 -0.33 -1.32
N LEU A 35 -2.39 0.32 -0.83
CA LEU A 35 -2.37 1.73 -0.46
C LEU A 35 -1.42 1.98 0.72
N ILE A 36 -1.49 1.18 1.78
CA ILE A 36 -0.60 1.29 2.94
C ILE A 36 0.85 1.09 2.52
N ALA A 37 1.14 0.05 1.74
CA ALA A 37 2.48 -0.22 1.24
C ALA A 37 3.02 0.95 0.41
N GLY A 38 2.19 1.54 -0.46
CA GLY A 38 2.54 2.73 -1.24
C GLY A 38 2.94 3.92 -0.36
N VAL A 39 2.14 4.22 0.68
CA VAL A 39 2.44 5.30 1.64
C VAL A 39 3.76 5.06 2.35
N VAL A 40 4.02 3.83 2.80
CA VAL A 40 5.28 3.46 3.48
C VAL A 40 6.48 3.67 2.57
N VAL A 41 6.39 3.25 1.30
CA VAL A 41 7.48 3.44 0.33
C VAL A 41 7.78 4.92 0.11
N VAL A 42 6.74 5.75 -0.08
CA VAL A 42 6.91 7.21 -0.28
C VAL A 42 7.57 7.85 0.95
N ALA A 43 7.10 7.51 2.16
CA ALA A 43 7.67 8.02 3.40
C ALA A 43 9.15 7.61 3.57
N ALA A 44 9.49 6.36 3.25
CA ALA A 44 10.86 5.86 3.31
C ALA A 44 11.79 6.60 2.34
N VAL A 45 11.32 6.84 1.10
CA VAL A 45 12.08 7.61 0.10
C VAL A 45 12.28 9.05 0.56
N ALA A 46 11.25 9.71 1.08
CA ALA A 46 11.35 11.07 1.61
C ALA A 46 12.34 11.15 2.78
N ALA A 47 12.27 10.20 3.71
CA ALA A 47 13.19 10.11 4.85
C ALA A 47 14.64 9.90 4.39
N ALA A 48 14.87 9.01 3.42
CA ALA A 48 16.18 8.77 2.84
C ALA A 48 16.73 10.04 2.17
N ALA A 49 15.92 10.70 1.32
CA ALA A 49 16.30 11.95 0.65
C ALA A 49 16.68 13.04 1.66
N PHE A 50 15.87 13.23 2.71
CA PHE A 50 16.15 14.17 3.79
C PHE A 50 17.46 13.83 4.53
N TYR A 51 17.66 12.56 4.88
CA TYR A 51 18.84 12.11 5.60
C TYR A 51 20.12 12.36 4.79
N PHE A 52 20.14 11.97 3.51
CA PHE A 52 21.29 12.18 2.64
C PHE A 52 21.54 13.67 2.36
N GLY A 53 20.48 14.45 2.14
CA GLY A 53 20.58 15.91 1.98
C GLY A 53 21.16 16.59 3.22
N ARG A 54 20.65 16.26 4.41
CA ARG A 54 21.14 16.77 5.70
C ARG A 54 22.60 16.39 5.95
N ARG A 55 23.00 15.16 5.62
CA ARG A 55 24.39 14.71 5.78
C ARG A 55 25.33 15.50 4.87
N ARG A 56 24.97 15.70 3.60
CA ARG A 56 25.78 16.50 2.65
C ARG A 56 25.85 17.97 3.04
N GLY A 57 24.74 18.58 3.46
CA GLY A 57 24.72 19.98 3.90
C GLY A 57 25.64 20.25 5.11
N LYS A 58 25.79 19.28 6.02
CA LYS A 58 26.75 19.39 7.14
C LYS A 58 28.22 19.31 6.71
N LEU A 59 28.52 18.65 5.58
CA LEU A 59 29.88 18.54 5.06
C LEU A 59 30.30 19.77 4.25
N GLN A 60 29.33 20.47 3.65
CA GLN A 60 29.54 21.65 2.79
C GLN A 60 29.43 22.97 3.58
N LYS A 61 29.96 23.04 4.81
CA LYS A 61 29.94 24.29 5.57
C LYS A 61 30.87 25.31 4.94
N THR A 62 30.32 26.45 4.52
CA THR A 62 31.11 27.62 4.14
C THR A 62 31.78 28.20 5.38
N VAL A 63 33.11 28.16 5.41
CA VAL A 63 33.89 28.88 6.41
C VAL A 63 33.95 30.33 5.96
N VAL A 64 33.36 31.24 6.74
CA VAL A 64 33.45 32.67 6.48
C VAL A 64 34.42 33.26 7.51
N GLU A 65 35.59 33.70 7.05
CA GLU A 65 36.49 34.47 7.89
C GLU A 65 35.89 35.86 8.11
N ILE A 66 35.45 36.13 9.35
CA ILE A 66 34.94 37.44 9.72
C ILE A 66 36.13 38.39 9.88
N ARG A 67 36.40 39.19 8.85
CA ARG A 67 37.37 40.28 8.93
C ARG A 67 36.66 41.54 9.42
N ARG A 68 37.01 42.03 10.62
CA ARG A 68 36.62 43.37 11.05
C ARG A 68 37.47 44.39 10.31
N VAL A 69 36.81 45.33 9.63
CA VAL A 69 37.38 46.56 9.09
C VAL A 69 37.27 47.68 10.11
#